data_AF-B2TLU5-F1
#
_entry.id   AF-B2TLU5-F1
#
_cell.length_a   1.000
_cell.length_b   1.000
_cell.length_c   1.000
_cell.angle_alpha   90.00
_cell.angle_beta   90.00
_cell.angle_gamma   90.00
#
_symmetry.space_group_name_H-M   'P 1'
#
loop_
_entity.id
_entity.type
_entity.pdbx_description
1 polymer ?
#
loop_
_entity_poly.entity_id
_entity_poly.type
_entity_poly.pdbx_seq_one_letter_code
_entity_poly.pdbx_strand_id
1 'polypeptide(L)'
;MNIINGFDQKQVLFNNKFDVLNNKSGQDITSDKEDSVSFGETLKNCIDDVNTKQVQADTYTNAFVKGDDVNIDEVMIKGEEASLALQFLVKTRDNLVESYKELIKMQL
;
A
#
# COMPACT_ATOMS: atom_id res chain seq x y z
N MET A 1 59.11 8.76 -19.17
CA MET A 1 58.61 7.49 -18.60
C MET A 1 57.84 7.83 -17.33
N ASN A 2 56.51 7.99 -17.39
CA ASN A 2 55.69 8.33 -16.22
C ASN A 2 54.20 7.93 -16.39
N ILE A 3 53.93 6.74 -16.96
CA ILE A 3 52.57 6.18 -17.12
C ILE A 3 52.39 4.95 -16.20
N ILE A 4 52.80 5.05 -14.92
CA ILE A 4 52.60 3.97 -13.94
C ILE A 4 51.71 4.41 -12.75
N ASN A 5 51.33 5.69 -12.64
CA ASN A 5 50.56 6.18 -11.48
C ASN A 5 49.02 6.23 -11.68
N GLY A 6 48.48 5.68 -12.77
CA GLY A 6 47.04 5.71 -13.08
C GLY A 6 46.25 4.44 -12.77
N PHE A 7 46.92 3.33 -12.46
CA PHE A 7 46.27 2.03 -12.19
C PHE A 7 46.05 1.79 -10.70
N ASP A 8 46.99 2.22 -9.84
CA ASP A 8 46.85 2.14 -8.39
C ASP A 8 45.63 2.89 -7.89
N GLN A 9 45.35 4.09 -8.40
CA GLN A 9 44.17 4.86 -8.01
C GLN A 9 42.87 4.11 -8.30
N LYS A 10 42.78 3.37 -9.42
CA LYS A 10 41.59 2.58 -9.75
C LYS A 10 41.45 1.36 -8.84
N GLN A 11 42.55 0.78 -8.36
CA GLN A 11 42.53 -0.32 -7.38
C GLN A 11 42.12 0.16 -5.98
N VAL A 12 42.65 1.29 -5.50
CA VAL A 12 42.29 1.82 -4.18
C VAL A 12 40.83 2.31 -4.17
N LEU A 13 40.33 2.87 -5.29
CA LEU A 13 38.91 3.22 -5.45
C LEU A 13 38.00 2.00 -5.57
N PHE A 14 38.50 0.89 -6.11
CA PHE A 14 37.76 -0.38 -6.14
C PHE A 14 37.69 -1.00 -4.74
N ASN A 15 38.80 -1.12 -4.00
CA ASN A 15 38.79 -1.68 -2.63
C ASN A 15 37.84 -0.93 -1.69
N ASN A 16 37.88 0.41 -1.67
CA ASN A 16 36.97 1.20 -0.85
C ASN A 16 35.49 1.03 -1.25
N LYS A 17 35.19 0.71 -2.51
CA LYS A 17 33.82 0.44 -2.97
C LYS A 17 33.31 -0.93 -2.53
N PHE A 18 34.17 -1.93 -2.42
CA PHE A 18 33.80 -3.26 -1.90
C PHE A 18 33.59 -3.24 -0.38
N ASP A 19 34.39 -2.48 0.36
CA ASP A 19 34.20 -2.30 1.81
C ASP A 19 32.86 -1.62 2.14
N VAL A 20 32.45 -0.62 1.34
CA VAL A 20 31.15 0.06 1.49
C VAL A 20 29.96 -0.85 1.13
N LEU A 21 30.13 -1.82 0.23
CA LEU A 21 29.10 -2.80 -0.11
C LEU A 21 28.96 -3.89 0.97
N ASN A 22 30.06 -4.29 1.61
CA ASN A 22 30.06 -5.27 2.70
C ASN A 22 29.55 -4.69 4.04
N ASN A 23 29.80 -3.40 4.31
CA ASN A 23 29.28 -2.71 5.49
C ASN A 23 27.78 -2.37 5.39
N LYS A 24 27.17 -2.45 4.20
CA LYS A 24 25.71 -2.26 4.02
C LYS A 24 24.90 -3.55 4.19
N SER A 25 25.56 -4.71 4.34
CA SER A 25 24.92 -6.01 4.53
C SER A 25 25.25 -6.67 5.88
N GLY A 26 25.90 -5.94 6.80
CA GLY A 26 26.56 -6.51 7.98
C GLY A 26 26.21 -5.86 9.33
N GLN A 27 25.11 -5.11 9.45
CA GLN A 27 24.66 -4.64 10.76
C GLN A 27 23.12 -4.67 10.82
N ASP A 28 22.63 -5.43 11.80
CA ASP A 28 21.23 -5.78 12.12
C ASP A 28 20.56 -6.92 11.33
N ILE A 29 21.12 -8.12 11.40
CA ILE A 29 20.30 -9.36 11.45
C ILE A 29 19.95 -9.64 12.92
N THR A 30 19.30 -8.67 13.56
CA THR A 30 18.48 -8.81 14.77
C THR A 30 17.41 -7.73 14.70
N SER A 31 16.55 -7.84 13.70
CA SER A 31 15.23 -7.26 13.77
C SER A 31 14.32 -8.25 13.07
N ASP A 32 13.77 -9.17 13.86
CA ASP A 32 12.40 -9.65 13.68
C ASP A 32 11.49 -8.41 13.62
N LYS A 33 11.46 -7.80 12.45
CA LYS A 33 10.32 -7.08 11.93
C LYS A 33 10.24 -7.55 10.50
N GLU A 34 9.66 -8.73 10.33
CA GLU A 34 8.74 -8.87 9.22
C GLU A 34 7.96 -7.55 9.17
N ASP A 35 8.08 -6.84 8.05
CA ASP A 35 7.11 -5.82 7.64
C ASP A 35 5.76 -6.54 7.49
N SER A 36 5.22 -6.96 8.62
CA SER A 36 3.88 -7.48 8.79
C SER A 36 3.02 -6.24 8.70
N VAL A 37 2.80 -5.77 7.47
CA VAL A 37 1.65 -4.92 7.18
C VAL A 37 0.48 -5.68 7.77
N SER A 38 0.03 -5.23 8.93
CA SER A 38 -0.95 -5.96 9.72
C SER A 38 -2.18 -6.05 8.85
N PHE A 39 -2.74 -7.26 8.70
CA PHE A 39 -3.98 -7.45 7.96
C PHE A 39 -5.07 -6.46 8.41
N GLY A 40 -5.11 -6.17 9.72
CA GLY A 40 -6.01 -5.16 10.30
C GLY A 40 -5.73 -3.74 9.81
N GLU A 41 -4.48 -3.38 9.55
CA GLU A 41 -4.09 -2.08 9.01
C GLU A 41 -4.47 -1.96 7.53
N THR A 42 -4.24 -3.01 6.73
CA THR A 42 -4.74 -3.06 5.33
C THR A 42 -6.27 -2.97 5.27
N LEU A 43 -6.97 -3.73 6.12
CA LEU A 43 -8.44 -3.68 6.19
C LEU A 43 -8.93 -2.31 6.63
N LYS A 44 -8.27 -1.69 7.61
CA LYS A 44 -8.57 -0.33 8.05
C LYS A 44 -8.39 0.66 6.90
N ASN A 45 -7.28 0.59 6.17
CA ASN A 45 -7.04 1.43 5.00
C ASN A 45 -8.11 1.23 3.92
N CYS A 46 -8.52 0.00 3.64
CA CYS A 46 -9.63 -0.26 2.71
C CYS A 46 -10.96 0.35 3.18
N ILE A 47 -11.29 0.28 4.48
CA ILE A 47 -12.50 0.90 5.04
C ILE A 47 -12.41 2.43 4.90
N ASP A 48 -11.26 3.02 5.23
CA ASP A 48 -11.01 4.45 5.14
C ASP A 48 -11.07 4.94 3.67
N ASP A 49 -10.59 4.12 2.71
CA ASP A 49 -10.69 4.37 1.27
C ASP A 49 -12.13 4.33 0.76
N VAL A 50 -12.93 3.34 1.19
CA VAL A 50 -14.36 3.25 0.84
C VAL A 50 -15.11 4.47 1.39
N ASN A 51 -14.84 4.86 2.64
CA ASN A 51 -15.42 6.06 3.22
C ASN A 51 -15.05 7.32 2.41
N THR A 52 -13.79 7.43 2.00
CA THR A 52 -13.33 8.54 1.15
C THR A 52 -14.07 8.57 -0.18
N LYS A 53 -14.26 7.42 -0.84
CA LYS A 53 -15.03 7.32 -2.10
C LYS A 53 -16.49 7.71 -1.91
N GLN A 54 -17.10 7.33 -0.78
CA GLN A 54 -18.47 7.70 -0.45
C GLN A 54 -18.63 9.21 -0.24
N VAL A 55 -17.74 9.83 0.54
CA VAL A 55 -17.73 11.29 0.75
C VAL A 55 -17.50 12.05 -0.57
N GLN A 56 -16.63 11.53 -1.45
CA GLN A 56 -16.44 12.09 -2.78
C GLN A 56 -17.74 12.03 -3.60
N ALA A 57 -18.39 10.86 -3.69
CA ALA A 57 -19.66 10.71 -4.40
C ALA A 57 -20.72 11.69 -3.88
N ASP A 58 -20.83 11.86 -2.56
CA ASP A 58 -21.74 12.82 -1.94
C ASP A 58 -21.39 14.27 -2.27
N THR A 59 -20.09 14.60 -2.32
CA THR A 59 -19.60 15.94 -2.68
C THR A 59 -19.97 16.29 -4.11
N TYR A 60 -19.70 15.37 -5.05
CA TYR A 60 -20.04 15.54 -6.47
C TYR A 60 -21.56 15.61 -6.67
N THR A 61 -22.32 14.77 -5.98
CA THR A 61 -23.80 14.84 -6.00
C THR A 61 -24.30 16.19 -5.50
N ASN A 62 -23.76 16.68 -4.38
CA ASN A 62 -24.15 17.98 -3.82
C ASN A 62 -23.77 19.14 -4.75
N ALA A 63 -22.59 19.12 -5.37
CA ALA A 63 -22.15 20.14 -6.30
C ALA A 63 -23.04 20.17 -7.55
N PHE A 64 -23.40 19.00 -8.10
CA PHE A 64 -24.34 18.89 -9.21
C PHE A 64 -25.74 19.43 -8.86
N VAL A 65 -26.29 19.07 -7.68
CA VAL A 65 -27.60 19.56 -7.24
C VAL A 65 -27.59 21.07 -6.98
N LYS A 66 -26.45 21.64 -6.58
CA LYS A 66 -26.26 23.09 -6.41
C LYS A 66 -26.17 23.84 -7.74
N GLY A 67 -26.03 23.14 -8.86
CA GLY A 67 -25.84 23.74 -10.18
C GLY A 67 -24.39 24.20 -10.43
N ASP A 68 -23.42 23.68 -9.67
CA ASP A 68 -21.99 23.86 -9.98
C ASP A 68 -21.65 23.12 -11.28
N ASP A 69 -20.54 23.51 -11.94
CA ASP A 69 -20.05 22.93 -13.21
C ASP A 69 -19.50 21.50 -13.00
N VAL A 70 -20.40 20.57 -12.69
CA VAL A 70 -20.11 19.16 -12.47
C VAL A 70 -20.94 18.35 -13.44
N ASN A 71 -20.30 17.50 -14.22
CA ASN A 71 -20.99 16.65 -15.18
C ASN A 71 -21.77 15.55 -14.46
N ILE A 72 -23.02 15.32 -14.88
CA ILE A 72 -23.85 14.22 -14.36
C ILE A 72 -23.17 12.86 -14.48
N ASP A 73 -22.39 12.66 -15.55
CA ASP A 73 -21.65 11.42 -15.80
C ASP A 73 -20.63 11.14 -14.69
N GLU A 74 -19.93 12.18 -14.21
CA GLU A 74 -18.96 12.05 -13.13
C GLU A 74 -19.64 11.70 -11.80
N VAL A 75 -20.78 12.32 -11.51
CA VAL A 75 -21.58 12.01 -10.31
C VAL A 75 -22.03 10.55 -10.32
N MET A 76 -22.56 10.07 -11.45
CA MET A 76 -22.99 8.67 -11.59
C MET A 76 -21.81 7.70 -11.46
N ILE A 77 -20.67 7.99 -12.11
CA ILE A 77 -19.47 7.14 -12.02
C ILE A 77 -18.99 7.08 -10.57
N LYS A 78 -18.88 8.22 -9.88
CA LYS A 78 -18.43 8.26 -8.49
C LYS A 78 -19.40 7.57 -7.54
N GLY A 79 -20.70 7.72 -7.76
CA GLY A 79 -21.74 6.99 -7.03
C GLY A 79 -21.64 5.48 -7.21
N GLU A 80 -21.46 5.00 -8.45
CA GLU A 80 -21.32 3.57 -8.75
C GLU A 80 -20.03 2.99 -8.15
N GLU A 81 -18.90 3.72 -8.27
CA GLU A 81 -17.63 3.35 -7.66
C GLU A 81 -17.76 3.15 -6.14
N ALA A 82 -18.41 4.10 -5.45
CA ALA A 82 -18.63 4.03 -4.01
C ALA A 82 -19.55 2.85 -3.63
N SER A 83 -20.63 2.64 -4.38
CA SER A 83 -21.58 1.54 -4.16
C SER A 83 -20.90 0.17 -4.33
N LEU A 84 -20.16 -0.03 -5.43
CA LEU A 84 -19.45 -1.27 -5.71
C LEU A 84 -18.38 -1.55 -4.64
N ALA A 85 -17.61 -0.54 -4.25
CA ALA A 85 -16.57 -0.68 -3.24
C ALA A 85 -17.15 -1.06 -1.87
N LEU A 86 -18.29 -0.47 -1.48
CA LEU A 86 -19.01 -0.83 -0.26
C LEU A 86 -19.52 -2.28 -0.30
N GLN A 87 -20.13 -2.70 -1.41
CA GLN A 87 -20.60 -4.07 -1.58
C GLN A 87 -19.45 -5.09 -1.46
N PHE A 88 -18.30 -4.77 -2.05
CA PHE A 88 -17.10 -5.59 -1.94
C PHE A 88 -16.58 -5.69 -0.51
N LEU A 89 -16.56 -4.56 0.21
CA LEU A 89 -16.16 -4.52 1.62
C LEU A 89 -17.07 -5.38 2.51
N VAL A 90 -18.39 -5.30 2.33
CA VAL A 90 -19.36 -6.11 3.09
C VAL A 90 -19.10 -7.60 2.87
N LYS A 91 -18.95 -8.02 1.60
CA LYS A 91 -18.62 -9.42 1.28
C LYS A 91 -17.30 -9.86 1.91
N THR A 92 -16.27 -9.02 1.88
CA THR A 92 -14.98 -9.32 2.49
C THR A 92 -15.11 -9.46 4.01
N ARG A 93 -15.85 -8.57 4.66
CA ARG A 93 -16.15 -8.61 6.09
C ARG A 93 -16.88 -9.89 6.47
N ASP A 94 -17.88 -10.29 5.68
CA ASP A 94 -18.64 -11.52 5.93
C ASP A 94 -17.75 -12.76 5.76
N ASN A 95 -16.95 -12.82 4.69
CA ASN A 95 -15.98 -13.91 4.46
C ASN A 95 -14.95 -14.03 5.59
N LEU A 96 -14.47 -12.92 6.17
CA LEU A 96 -13.52 -12.94 7.27
C LEU A 96 -14.14 -13.49 8.56
N VAL A 97 -15.36 -13.05 8.88
CA VAL A 97 -16.11 -13.55 10.04
C VAL A 97 -16.42 -15.04 9.88
N GLU A 98 -16.80 -15.48 8.69
CA GLU A 98 -17.07 -16.88 8.38
C GLU A 98 -15.81 -17.74 8.45
N SER A 99 -14.72 -17.31 7.82
CA SER A 99 -13.42 -18.00 7.88
C SER A 99 -12.94 -18.16 9.33
N TYR A 100 -13.10 -17.13 10.17
CA TYR A 100 -12.77 -17.22 11.59
C TYR A 100 -13.62 -18.28 12.31
N LYS A 101 -14.94 -18.30 12.06
CA LYS A 101 -15.84 -19.32 12.64
C LYS A 101 -15.49 -20.73 12.18
N GLU A 102 -15.12 -20.90 10.91
CA GLU A 102 -14.78 -22.20 10.32
C GLU A 102 -13.48 -22.77 10.91
N LEU A 103 -12.46 -21.93 11.11
CA LEU A 103 -11.21 -22.34 11.76
C LEU A 103 -11.43 -22.89 13.18
N ILE A 104 -12.39 -22.33 13.92
CA ILE A 104 -12.76 -22.82 15.26
C ILE A 104 -13.50 -24.17 15.18
N LYS A 105 -14.39 -24.34 14.20
CA LYS A 105 -15.12 -25.61 14.00
C LYS A 105 -14.21 -26.76 13.61
N MET A 106 -13.11 -26.49 12.89
CA MET A 106 -12.18 -27.54 12.45
C MET A 106 -11.34 -28.13 13.61
N GLN A 107 -11.23 -27.42 14.74
CA GLN A 107 -10.43 -27.85 15.90
C GLN A 107 -11.24 -28.61 16.97
N LEU A 108 -12.56 -28.71 16.82
CA LEU A 108 -13.44 -29.47 17.72
C LEU A 108 -13.68 -30.90 17.23
#